data_AF-A0A1V5LBH1-F1
#
_entry.id   AF-A0A1V5LBH1-F1
#
_cell.length_a   1.000
_cell.length_b   1.000
_cell.length_c   1.000
_cell.angle_alpha   90.00
_cell.angle_beta   90.00
_cell.angle_gamma   90.00
#
_symmetry.space_group_name_H-M   'P 1'
#
loop_
_entity.id
_entity.type
_entity.pdbx_description
1 polymer ?
#
loop_
_entity_poly.entity_id
_entity_poly.type
_entity_poly.pdbx_seq_one_letter_code
_entity_poly.pdbx_strand_id
1 'polypeptide(L)'
;MLKKNKEFVINLPTVELLNAVDFCGVRSGEKINKIQELGLELEDGDKIATPSIKNSPVNLECVVKSVTSLGSHDMFTAEIVSCRIDDKLLDENGVFRLDKANLLAYCHGYYYSLGKKLGKFGFSVEKDKTKKKKEKEKRALSNLNKVYKPKFKKSNSKK
;
A
#
# COMPACT_ATOMS: atom_id res chain seq x y z
N MET A 1 10.16 23.37 -0.75
CA MET A 1 9.40 22.86 -1.91
C MET A 1 7.89 22.85 -1.67
N LEU A 2 7.38 22.07 -0.70
CA LEU A 2 5.92 21.92 -0.48
C LEU A 2 5.17 23.22 -0.15
N LYS A 3 5.76 24.13 0.63
CA LYS A 3 5.18 25.46 0.89
C LYS A 3 4.96 26.29 -0.38
N LYS A 4 5.79 26.07 -1.42
CA LYS A 4 5.73 26.78 -2.71
C LYS A 4 4.80 26.09 -3.70
N ASN A 5 5.00 24.78 -3.91
CA ASN A 5 4.30 24.03 -4.97
C ASN A 5 2.90 23.55 -4.55
N LYS A 6 2.66 23.37 -3.24
CA LYS A 6 1.37 22.93 -2.66
C LYS A 6 0.80 21.62 -3.22
N GLU A 7 1.59 20.82 -3.92
CA GLU A 7 1.21 19.51 -4.46
C GLU A 7 2.26 18.48 -4.11
N PHE A 8 1.83 17.25 -3.84
CA PHE A 8 2.70 16.10 -3.60
C PHE A 8 1.95 14.78 -3.78
N VAL A 9 2.70 13.69 -3.95
CA VAL A 9 2.14 12.33 -3.97
C VAL A 9 2.61 11.56 -2.74
N ILE A 10 1.69 10.91 -2.03
CA ILE A 10 2.01 9.90 -1.02
C ILE A 10 2.01 8.53 -1.70
N ASN A 11 3.18 7.91 -1.79
CA ASN A 11 3.35 6.55 -2.29
C ASN A 11 3.36 5.59 -1.09
N LEU A 12 2.57 4.52 -1.11
CA LEU A 12 2.60 3.48 -0.08
C LEU A 12 3.58 2.38 -0.52
N PRO A 13 4.78 2.30 0.07
CA PRO A 13 5.81 1.39 -0.43
C PRO A 13 5.60 -0.03 0.07
N THR A 14 5.96 -0.98 -0.79
CA THR A 14 6.03 -2.41 -0.49
C THR A 14 7.44 -2.79 -0.05
N VAL A 15 7.63 -4.04 0.40
CA VAL A 15 8.96 -4.55 0.77
C VAL A 15 9.97 -4.45 -0.38
N GLU A 16 9.52 -4.54 -1.63
CA GLU A 16 10.37 -4.45 -2.82
C GLU A 16 10.98 -3.05 -2.98
N LEU A 17 10.35 -2.01 -2.41
CA LEU A 17 10.83 -0.63 -2.41
C LEU A 17 11.68 -0.27 -1.18
N LEU A 18 11.99 -1.22 -0.29
CA LEU A 18 12.68 -0.95 0.97
C LEU A 18 13.98 -0.15 0.81
N ASN A 19 14.85 -0.54 -0.13
CA ASN A 19 16.11 0.17 -0.37
C ASN A 19 15.87 1.63 -0.80
N ALA A 20 14.88 1.85 -1.67
CA ALA A 20 14.54 3.20 -2.13
C ALA A 20 13.96 4.06 -1.00
N VAL A 21 13.10 3.47 -0.14
CA VAL A 21 12.53 4.14 1.03
C VAL A 21 13.62 4.56 2.00
N ASP A 22 14.53 3.65 2.35
CA ASP A 22 15.61 3.94 3.29
C ASP A 22 16.55 5.02 2.74
N PHE A 23 17.02 4.87 1.50
CA PHE A 23 17.87 5.86 0.85
C PHE A 23 17.21 7.24 0.81
N CYS A 24 15.92 7.29 0.47
CA CYS A 24 15.17 8.54 0.45
C CYS A 24 14.98 9.16 1.83
N GLY A 25 14.93 8.35 2.90
CA GLY A 25 14.83 8.81 4.28
C GLY A 25 16.13 9.37 4.86
N VAL A 26 17.29 8.86 4.44
CA VAL A 26 18.59 9.19 5.06
C VAL A 26 19.50 10.09 4.21
N ARG A 27 19.05 10.52 3.03
CA ARG A 27 19.78 11.47 2.18
C ARG A 27 18.94 12.70 1.89
N SER A 28 19.55 13.89 1.82
CA SER A 28 18.83 15.11 1.42
C SER A 28 18.74 15.19 -0.10
N GLY A 29 17.59 15.60 -0.63
CA GLY A 29 17.41 15.86 -2.07
C GLY A 29 17.95 17.21 -2.54
N GLU A 30 18.54 18.01 -1.64
CA GLU A 30 19.10 19.33 -1.98
C GLU A 30 20.30 19.24 -2.93
N LYS A 31 21.14 18.20 -2.76
CA LYS A 31 22.39 18.02 -3.51
C LYS A 31 22.36 16.85 -4.50
N ILE A 32 21.37 15.96 -4.37
CA ILE A 32 21.28 14.75 -5.20
C ILE A 32 19.89 14.60 -5.79
N ASN A 33 19.82 14.16 -7.04
CA ASN A 33 18.57 13.71 -7.65
C ASN A 33 18.33 12.24 -7.27
N LYS A 34 17.54 12.02 -6.22
CA LYS A 34 17.26 10.66 -5.71
C LYS A 34 16.56 9.76 -6.72
N ILE A 35 15.74 10.34 -7.61
CA ILE A 35 15.03 9.56 -8.64
C ILE A 35 16.04 8.96 -9.61
N GLN A 36 16.99 9.77 -10.09
CA GLN A 36 18.05 9.32 -10.98
C GLN A 36 18.99 8.33 -10.29
N GLU A 37 19.42 8.66 -9.07
CA GLU A 37 20.35 7.82 -8.28
C GLU A 37 19.80 6.41 -8.03
N LEU A 38 18.50 6.32 -7.76
CA LEU A 38 17.82 5.05 -7.49
C LEU A 38 17.24 4.39 -8.75
N GLY A 39 17.35 5.01 -9.92
CA GLY A 39 16.72 4.53 -11.15
C GLY A 39 15.20 4.37 -11.02
N LEU A 40 14.54 5.24 -10.26
CA LEU A 40 13.10 5.15 -10.02
C LEU A 40 12.33 5.56 -11.28
N GLU A 41 11.45 4.68 -11.74
CA GLU A 41 10.47 5.02 -12.76
C GLU A 41 9.36 5.89 -12.16
N LEU A 42 9.08 7.00 -12.84
CA LEU A 42 8.02 7.91 -12.50
C LEU A 42 6.82 7.67 -13.40
N GLU A 43 5.64 7.95 -12.87
CA GLU A 43 4.38 7.94 -13.62
C GLU A 43 3.67 9.29 -13.41
N ASP A 44 3.14 9.86 -14.49
CA ASP A 44 2.49 11.16 -14.45
C ASP A 44 1.24 11.14 -13.55
N GLY A 45 0.93 12.29 -12.96
CA GLY A 45 -0.26 12.47 -12.14
C GLY A 45 -1.54 12.61 -12.99
N ASP A 46 -2.66 12.14 -12.44
CA ASP A 46 -3.98 12.24 -13.06
C ASP A 46 -4.61 13.63 -12.84
N LYS A 47 -4.35 14.25 -11.68
CA LYS A 47 -4.96 15.51 -11.23
C LYS A 47 -3.95 16.58 -10.84
N ILE A 48 -2.70 16.22 -10.56
CA ILE A 48 -1.63 17.15 -10.20
C ILE A 48 -0.40 16.99 -11.10
N ALA A 49 0.46 18.00 -11.17
CA ALA A 49 1.66 17.96 -12.02
C ALA A 49 2.81 17.13 -11.39
N THR A 50 2.71 16.80 -10.11
CA THR A 50 3.74 16.03 -9.41
C THR A 50 3.60 14.53 -9.71
N PRO A 51 4.64 13.87 -10.27
CA PRO A 51 4.55 12.45 -10.61
C PRO A 51 4.59 11.55 -9.38
N SER A 52 4.08 10.33 -9.54
CA SER A 52 4.14 9.24 -8.58
C SER A 52 5.32 8.28 -8.86
N ILE A 53 5.65 7.42 -7.89
CA ILE A 53 6.60 6.34 -8.11
C ILE A 53 5.83 5.17 -8.71
N LYS A 54 6.13 4.81 -9.96
CA LYS A 54 5.39 3.82 -10.75
C LYS A 54 5.33 2.44 -10.08
N ASN A 55 6.38 2.06 -9.35
CA ASN A 55 6.46 0.77 -8.67
C ASN A 55 5.75 0.74 -7.30
N SER A 56 5.13 1.84 -6.86
CA SER A 56 4.32 1.84 -5.65
C SER A 56 2.87 1.48 -6.00
N PRO A 57 2.25 0.51 -5.30
CA PRO A 57 0.95 -0.03 -5.69
C PRO A 57 -0.24 0.84 -5.26
N VAL A 58 0.00 1.89 -4.46
CA VAL A 58 -1.01 2.87 -4.07
C VAL A 58 -0.36 4.25 -4.04
N ASN A 59 -0.93 5.19 -4.79
CA ASN A 59 -0.43 6.56 -4.90
C ASN A 59 -1.59 7.53 -4.62
N LEU A 60 -1.39 8.44 -3.67
CA LEU A 60 -2.37 9.44 -3.29
C LEU A 60 -1.87 10.81 -3.74
N GLU A 61 -2.57 11.43 -4.69
CA GLU A 61 -2.28 12.79 -5.14
C GLU A 61 -2.91 13.78 -4.17
N CYS A 62 -2.10 14.67 -3.63
CA CYS A 62 -2.46 15.54 -2.53
C CYS A 62 -2.21 17.01 -2.87
N VAL A 63 -3.20 17.85 -2.56
CA VAL A 63 -3.10 19.33 -2.64
C VAL A 63 -3.13 19.91 -1.23
N VAL A 64 -2.09 20.65 -0.85
CA VAL A 64 -1.95 21.29 0.46
C VAL A 64 -3.04 22.34 0.67
N LYS A 65 -3.79 22.22 1.77
CA LYS A 65 -4.82 23.16 2.21
C LYS A 65 -4.32 24.11 3.28
N SER A 66 -3.53 23.62 4.23
CA SER A 66 -2.94 24.43 5.28
C SER A 66 -1.60 23.88 5.76
N VAL A 67 -0.80 24.77 6.34
CA VAL A 67 0.48 24.44 6.96
C VAL A 67 0.50 25.03 8.36
N THR A 68 0.70 24.18 9.36
CA THR A 68 0.80 24.58 10.76
C THR A 68 2.23 24.33 11.24
N SER A 69 2.93 25.38 11.65
CA SER A 69 4.27 25.25 12.23
C SER A 69 4.18 24.77 13.69
N LEU A 70 4.90 23.70 14.02
CA LEU A 70 4.92 23.07 15.35
C LEU A 70 6.31 23.18 16.01
N GLY A 71 7.12 24.14 15.57
CA GLY A 71 8.47 24.39 16.07
C GLY A 71 9.50 23.44 15.47
N SER A 72 9.46 22.14 15.81
CA SER A 72 10.42 21.15 15.31
C SER A 72 10.11 20.63 13.91
N HIS A 73 8.85 20.73 13.48
CA HIS A 73 8.38 20.28 12.18
C HIS A 73 7.15 21.09 11.76
N ASP A 74 6.82 21.00 10.46
CA ASP A 74 5.57 21.55 9.91
C ASP A 74 4.56 20.41 9.72
N MET A 75 3.31 20.65 10.11
CA MET A 75 2.18 19.78 9.77
C MET A 75 1.49 20.32 8.51
N PHE A 76 1.45 19.51 7.46
CA PHE A 76 0.74 19.81 6.22
C PHE A 76 -0.62 19.10 6.23
N THR A 77 -1.70 19.86 6.17
CA THR A 77 -3.04 19.29 5.93
C THR A 77 -3.33 19.41 4.44
N ALA A 78 -3.69 18.29 3.81
CA ALA A 78 -3.91 18.22 2.37
C ALA A 78 -5.21 17.48 2.02
N GLU A 79 -5.79 17.84 0.88
CA GLU A 79 -6.90 17.12 0.26
C GLU A 79 -6.34 16.08 -0.70
N ILE A 80 -6.86 14.84 -0.62
CA ILE A 80 -6.57 13.79 -1.60
C ILE A 80 -7.47 14.03 -2.81
N VAL A 81 -6.88 14.42 -3.93
CA VAL A 81 -7.61 14.74 -5.18
C VAL A 81 -7.64 13.57 -6.17
N SER A 82 -6.72 12.61 -6.03
CA SER A 82 -6.73 11.34 -6.77
C SER A 82 -6.14 10.22 -5.93
N CYS A 83 -6.60 8.99 -6.19
CA CYS A 83 -6.07 7.76 -5.60
C CYS A 83 -5.90 6.73 -6.71
N ARG A 84 -4.66 6.37 -7.01
CA ARG A 84 -4.31 5.31 -7.95
C ARG A 84 -3.97 4.04 -7.18
N ILE A 85 -4.46 2.91 -7.68
CA ILE A 85 -4.28 1.60 -7.08
C ILE A 85 -3.87 0.63 -8.20
N ASP A 86 -2.84 -0.19 -7.98
CA ASP A 86 -2.49 -1.28 -8.90
C ASP A 86 -3.65 -2.29 -8.93
N ASP A 87 -4.17 -2.59 -10.12
CA ASP A 87 -5.27 -3.55 -10.35
C ASP A 87 -5.02 -4.92 -9.72
N LYS A 88 -3.75 -5.32 -9.50
CA LYS A 88 -3.40 -6.56 -8.78
C LYS A 88 -3.91 -6.59 -7.34
N LEU A 89 -4.19 -5.43 -6.75
CA LEU A 89 -4.79 -5.29 -5.43
C LEU A 89 -6.31 -5.34 -5.45
N LEU A 90 -6.95 -5.34 -6.61
CA LEU A 90 -8.38 -5.58 -6.74
C LEU A 90 -8.61 -7.09 -6.88
N ASP A 91 -9.60 -7.62 -6.14
CA ASP A 91 -10.04 -8.99 -6.38
C ASP A 91 -11.07 -9.08 -7.52
N GLU A 92 -11.52 -10.29 -7.83
CA GLU A 92 -12.48 -10.57 -8.91
C GLU A 92 -13.81 -9.81 -8.79
N ASN A 93 -14.14 -9.30 -7.59
CA ASN A 93 -15.34 -8.50 -7.34
C ASN A 93 -15.04 -7.00 -7.32
N GLY A 94 -13.83 -6.57 -7.71
CA GLY A 94 -13.38 -5.18 -7.65
C GLY A 94 -13.10 -4.70 -6.22
N VAL A 95 -13.03 -5.60 -5.23
CA VAL A 95 -12.78 -5.20 -3.85
C VAL A 95 -11.30 -4.97 -3.65
N PHE A 96 -10.95 -3.81 -3.09
CA PHE A 96 -9.58 -3.45 -2.77
C PHE A 96 -9.00 -4.28 -1.60
N ARG A 97 -7.86 -4.92 -1.86
CA ARG A 97 -7.15 -5.84 -0.96
C ARG A 97 -5.77 -5.33 -0.62
N LEU A 98 -5.73 -4.28 0.19
CA LEU A 98 -4.47 -3.72 0.72
C LEU A 98 -3.64 -4.76 1.50
N ASP A 99 -4.27 -5.78 2.09
CA ASP A 99 -3.57 -6.88 2.76
C ASP A 99 -2.67 -7.70 1.83
N LYS A 100 -2.87 -7.61 0.51
CA LYS A 100 -2.01 -8.26 -0.50
C LYS A 100 -0.85 -7.37 -0.97
N ALA A 101 -0.82 -6.10 -0.59
CA ALA A 101 0.19 -5.15 -1.07
C ALA A 101 1.57 -5.34 -0.43
N ASN A 102 1.68 -6.15 0.64
CA ASN A 102 2.94 -6.40 1.34
C ASN A 102 3.68 -5.09 1.71
N LEU A 103 2.93 -4.15 2.31
CA LEU A 103 3.48 -2.84 2.68
C LEU A 103 4.57 -2.94 3.74
N LEU A 104 5.47 -1.96 3.71
CA LEU A 104 6.41 -1.71 4.78
C LEU A 104 5.72 -1.06 5.99
N ALA A 105 6.22 -1.41 7.17
CA ALA A 105 5.94 -0.74 8.43
C ALA A 105 7.26 -0.33 9.07
N TYR A 106 7.32 0.87 9.63
CA TYR A 106 8.49 1.35 10.37
C TYR A 106 8.16 1.39 11.86
N CYS A 107 9.05 0.82 12.68
CA CYS A 107 8.91 0.84 14.13
C CYS A 107 10.31 0.91 14.79
N HIS A 108 10.53 1.95 15.60
CA HIS A 108 11.74 2.13 16.43
C HIS A 108 13.08 1.90 15.71
N GLY A 109 13.24 2.43 14.49
CA GLY A 109 14.49 2.31 13.72
C GLY A 109 14.59 1.06 12.85
N TYR A 110 13.56 0.22 12.83
CA TYR A 110 13.53 -1.00 12.05
C TYR A 110 12.35 -1.01 11.08
N TYR A 111 12.58 -1.65 9.93
CA TYR A 111 11.56 -1.91 8.93
C TYR A 111 11.01 -3.32 9.08
N TYR A 112 9.71 -3.45 8.91
CA TYR A 112 8.95 -4.70 8.99
C TYR A 112 8.04 -4.81 7.76
N SER A 113 7.67 -6.03 7.39
CA SER A 113 6.53 -6.23 6.50
C SER A 113 5.22 -6.22 7.29
N LEU A 114 4.12 -5.84 6.65
CA LEU A 114 2.79 -6.11 7.20
C LEU A 114 2.58 -7.63 7.29
N GLY A 115 2.54 -8.13 8.53
CA GLY A 115 2.37 -9.55 8.80
C GLY A 115 0.98 -10.09 8.43
N LYS A 116 0.72 -11.32 8.89
CA LYS A 116 -0.54 -12.01 8.62
C LYS A 116 -1.76 -11.22 9.13
N LYS A 117 -2.83 -11.21 8.34
CA LYS A 117 -4.16 -10.74 8.76
C LYS A 117 -4.64 -11.48 10.02
N LEU A 118 -4.84 -10.73 11.10
CA LEU A 118 -5.19 -11.30 12.42
C LEU A 118 -6.70 -11.45 12.63
N GLY A 119 -7.52 -10.61 12.02
CA GLY A 119 -8.97 -10.64 12.21
C GLY A 119 -9.72 -9.63 11.36
N LYS A 120 -11.06 -9.64 11.48
CA LYS A 120 -11.93 -8.58 10.95
C LYS A 120 -12.22 -7.60 12.08
N PHE A 121 -12.27 -6.30 11.79
CA PHE A 121 -12.76 -5.30 12.73
C PHE A 121 -14.07 -5.75 13.41
N GLY A 122 -14.15 -5.57 14.73
CA GLY A 122 -15.30 -5.98 15.56
C GLY A 122 -15.35 -7.47 15.93
N PHE A 123 -14.30 -8.27 15.68
CA PHE A 123 -14.29 -9.70 16.04
C PHE A 123 -14.46 -9.98 17.54
N SER A 124 -14.05 -9.05 18.41
CA SER A 124 -14.18 -9.16 19.87
C SER A 124 -15.64 -9.11 20.34
N VAL A 125 -16.49 -8.36 19.62
CA VAL A 125 -17.90 -8.14 19.95
C VAL A 125 -18.87 -8.90 19.02
N GLU A 126 -18.33 -9.74 18.13
CA GLU A 126 -19.14 -10.52 17.21
C GLU A 126 -19.99 -11.56 17.97
N LYS A 127 -21.31 -11.50 17.76
CA LYS A 127 -22.28 -12.41 18.39
C LYS A 127 -21.95 -13.87 18.10
N ASP A 128 -22.08 -14.74 19.10
CA ASP A 128 -21.76 -16.17 18.98
C ASP A 128 -22.55 -16.89 17.88
N LYS A 129 -23.81 -16.49 17.65
CA LYS A 129 -24.62 -17.01 16.53
C LYS A 129 -23.93 -16.76 15.19
N THR A 130 -23.34 -15.57 15.00
CA THR A 130 -22.62 -15.18 13.79
C THR A 130 -21.30 -15.94 13.67
N LYS A 131 -20.56 -16.11 14.78
CA LYS A 131 -19.33 -16.92 14.81
C LYS A 131 -19.59 -18.36 14.39
N LYS A 132 -20.59 -19.02 15.00
CA LYS A 132 -20.98 -20.41 14.69
C LYS A 132 -21.40 -20.59 13.23
N LYS A 133 -22.13 -19.61 12.66
CA LYS A 133 -22.51 -19.63 11.24
C LYS A 133 -21.29 -19.63 10.33
N LYS A 134 -20.34 -18.71 10.57
CA LYS A 134 -19.10 -18.63 9.78
C LYS A 134 -18.21 -19.86 9.92
N GLU A 135 -18.11 -20.45 11.10
CA GLU A 135 -17.36 -21.69 11.31
C GLU A 135 -17.97 -22.85 10.52
N LYS A 136 -19.30 -22.95 10.49
CA LYS A 136 -20.01 -23.96 9.70
C LYS A 136 -19.79 -23.77 8.19
N GLU A 137 -19.87 -22.53 7.70
CA GLU A 137 -19.57 -22.18 6.30
C GLU A 137 -18.11 -22.49 5.94
N LYS A 138 -17.15 -22.13 6.79
CA LYS A 138 -15.72 -22.42 6.58
C LYS A 138 -15.43 -23.92 6.57
N ARG A 139 -16.05 -24.70 7.45
CA ARG A 139 -15.97 -26.18 7.44
C ARG A 139 -16.54 -26.75 6.14
N ALA A 140 -17.71 -26.27 5.71
CA ALA A 140 -18.34 -26.69 4.46
C ALA A 140 -17.44 -26.42 3.24
N LEU A 141 -16.89 -25.20 3.11
CA LEU A 141 -15.93 -24.82 2.07
C LEU A 141 -14.66 -25.67 2.10
N SER A 142 -14.11 -25.95 3.28
CA SER A 142 -12.92 -26.80 3.43
C SER A 142 -13.17 -28.25 3.00
N ASN A 143 -14.36 -28.77 3.26
CA ASN A 143 -14.77 -30.11 2.83
C ASN A 143 -15.00 -30.13 1.30
N LEU A 144 -15.61 -29.09 0.74
CA LEU A 144 -15.82 -28.96 -0.70
C LEU A 144 -14.48 -28.97 -1.46
N ASN A 145 -13.48 -28.22 -1.00
CA ASN A 145 -12.14 -28.18 -1.60
C ASN A 145 -11.35 -29.49 -1.46
N LYS A 146 -11.68 -30.34 -0.48
CA LYS A 146 -11.12 -31.70 -0.37
C LYS A 146 -11.72 -32.65 -1.39
N VAL A 147 -13.02 -32.51 -1.66
CA VAL A 147 -13.77 -33.35 -2.63
C VAL A 147 -13.49 -32.90 -4.06
N TYR A 148 -13.46 -31.59 -4.30
CA TYR A 148 -13.10 -30.97 -5.57
C TYR A 148 -11.67 -30.43 -5.48
N LYS A 149 -10.68 -31.25 -5.87
CA LYS A 149 -9.32 -30.76 -6.18
C LYS A 149 -9.34 -30.17 -7.60
N PRO A 150 -9.20 -28.83 -7.80
CA PRO A 150 -9.04 -28.30 -9.13
C PRO A 150 -7.71 -28.79 -9.72
N LYS A 151 -7.75 -29.45 -10.88
CA LYS A 151 -6.57 -29.87 -11.64
C LYS A 151 -5.93 -28.64 -12.31
N PHE A 152 -5.23 -27.80 -11.56
CA PHE A 152 -4.34 -26.82 -12.18
C PHE A 152 -3.09 -27.55 -12.70
N LYS A 153 -3.02 -27.74 -14.03
CA LYS A 153 -1.80 -28.13 -14.73
C LYS A 153 -0.79 -26.99 -14.55
N LYS A 154 0.32 -27.24 -13.86
CA LYS A 154 1.49 -26.35 -13.91
C LYS A 154 1.99 -26.35 -15.37
N SER A 155 1.80 -25.26 -16.10
CA SER A 155 2.54 -25.00 -17.32
C SER A 155 3.98 -24.69 -16.93
N ASN A 156 4.90 -25.60 -17.21
CA ASN A 156 6.34 -25.34 -17.13
C ASN A 156 6.70 -24.23 -18.13
N SER A 157 7.04 -23.04 -17.66
CA SER A 157 7.83 -22.10 -18.46
C SER A 157 9.31 -22.30 -18.12
N LYS A 158 9.94 -23.24 -18.83
CA LYS A 158 11.37 -23.12 -19.11
C LYS A 158 11.51 -22.17 -20.29
N LYS A 159 12.13 -21.01 -20.07
CA LYS A 159 13.06 -20.34 -20.98
C LYS A 159 13.76 -19.23 -20.22
#